data_AF-A0A177EMC2-F1
#
_entry.id   AF-A0A177EMC2-F1
#
_cell.length_a   1.000
_cell.length_b   1.000
_cell.length_c   1.000
_cell.angle_alpha   90.00
_cell.angle_beta   90.00
_cell.angle_gamma   90.00
#
_symmetry.space_group_name_H-M   'P 1'
#
loop_
_entity.id
_entity.type
_entity.pdbx_description
1 polymer ?
#
loop_
_entity_poly.entity_id
_entity_poly.type
_entity_poly.pdbx_seq_one_letter_code
_entity_poly.pdbx_strand_id
1 'polypeptide(L)'
;MIGLKAALWLATTIAGTLSLSYHIMNPTPETLASSPFTQETIGFFGKYTSGLETVGLHPNICLVKHQPVILSLFLRNIELEDIPEKIEPGLRIQQIRISGYVLESPKPSELAPSQTFHKLMKLLHALGEVQVDKLHLKKFNMIEDGPATAIPLTRMNELAFYEVSPFFLEWFCEIVDLSGCTFEFNLMIVNCGVESVHCLSKLGISTLKGLNLSDLPKLTQLDCQMPNTTKDNELTLCADPLVLNLSTDIVDLIAEAAWKRIVVNMDIWNKIVSVPGTKNIVAELLVLEVTDWKDFQVNGHVQRTAQARMIDIYDIRNETVLSKAFFMDVFGWMYENAEGVEMVRILVLYAKSVDLEIKTFLEDNDPIDQSRLPSLKTLMVEFAQNNFVWSNTSRPKVNDNSQNGLAATAI
;
A
#
# COMPACT_ATOMS: atom_id res chain seq x y z
N MET A 1 6.92 3.46 63.59
CA MET A 1 8.14 3.98 62.91
C MET A 1 8.81 2.98 61.95
N ILE A 2 8.66 1.66 62.13
CA ILE A 2 9.27 0.63 61.25
C ILE A 2 8.58 0.56 59.87
N GLY A 3 7.26 0.76 59.79
CA GLY A 3 6.51 0.67 58.53
C GLY A 3 6.88 1.71 57.46
N LEU A 4 7.25 2.93 57.85
CA LEU A 4 7.60 3.99 56.89
C LEU A 4 8.95 3.73 56.20
N LYS A 5 9.93 3.17 56.93
CA LYS A 5 11.24 2.81 56.37
C LYS A 5 11.15 1.63 55.39
N ALA A 6 10.30 0.65 55.68
CA ALA A 6 10.07 -0.49 54.80
C ALA A 6 9.37 -0.09 53.49
N ALA A 7 8.38 0.81 53.56
CA ALA A 7 7.71 1.33 52.37
C ALA A 7 8.65 2.16 51.47
N LEU A 8 9.51 2.99 52.07
CA LEU A 8 10.50 3.77 51.33
C LEU A 8 11.52 2.88 50.60
N TRP A 9 11.99 1.81 51.27
CA TRP A 9 12.91 0.85 50.67
C TRP A 9 12.25 0.10 49.49
N LEU A 10 11.02 -0.38 49.65
CA LEU A 10 10.29 -1.07 48.58
C LEU A 10 10.07 -0.18 47.35
N ALA A 11 9.70 1.10 47.57
CA ALA A 11 9.53 2.08 46.48
C ALA A 11 10.84 2.34 45.72
N THR A 12 11.96 2.44 46.43
CA THR A 12 13.28 2.58 45.78
C THR A 12 13.69 1.34 45.00
N THR A 13 13.37 0.14 45.49
CA THR A 13 13.66 -1.11 44.76
C THR A 13 12.80 -1.25 43.50
N ILE A 14 11.51 -0.93 43.56
CA ILE A 14 10.60 -0.98 42.39
C ILE A 14 10.98 0.09 41.37
N ALA A 15 11.32 1.30 41.80
CA ALA A 15 11.81 2.35 40.90
C ALA A 15 13.14 1.94 40.24
N GLY A 16 14.04 1.32 41.00
CA GLY A 16 15.30 0.79 40.48
C GLY A 16 15.12 -0.35 39.47
N THR A 17 14.23 -1.31 39.72
CA THR A 17 13.97 -2.42 38.79
C THR A 17 13.26 -1.95 37.53
N LEU A 18 12.28 -1.04 37.63
CA LEU A 18 11.62 -0.46 36.46
C LEU A 18 12.59 0.37 35.61
N SER A 19 13.50 1.12 36.23
CA SER A 19 14.56 1.85 35.52
C SER A 19 15.54 0.90 34.82
N LEU A 20 15.94 -0.20 35.47
CA LEU A 20 16.79 -1.22 34.86
C LEU A 20 16.08 -1.94 33.70
N SER A 21 14.81 -2.32 33.87
CA SER A 21 14.00 -2.95 32.81
C SER A 21 13.82 -2.02 31.62
N TYR A 22 13.60 -0.73 31.85
CA TYR A 22 13.50 0.27 30.79
C TYR A 22 14.81 0.45 30.02
N HIS A 23 15.96 0.43 30.70
CA HIS A 23 17.28 0.49 30.05
C HIS A 23 17.68 -0.80 29.34
N ILE A 24 17.27 -1.97 29.84
CA ILE A 24 17.50 -3.25 29.18
C ILE A 24 16.64 -3.36 27.91
N MET A 25 15.43 -2.79 27.92
CA MET A 25 14.54 -2.82 26.76
C MET A 25 14.86 -1.77 25.70
N ASN A 26 15.61 -0.72 26.05
CA ASN A 26 15.98 0.36 25.12
C ASN A 26 17.49 0.43 24.99
N PRO A 27 18.11 -0.39 24.10
CA PRO A 27 19.53 -0.27 23.81
C PRO A 27 19.85 1.17 23.43
N THR A 28 21.01 1.66 23.90
CA THR A 28 21.49 2.99 23.53
C THR A 28 21.40 3.14 22.01
N PRO A 29 20.68 4.16 21.49
CA PRO A 29 20.47 4.29 20.05
C PRO A 29 21.82 4.40 19.34
N GLU A 30 21.96 3.70 18.21
CA GLU A 30 23.15 3.82 17.38
C GLU A 30 23.21 5.25 16.84
N THR A 31 24.31 5.96 17.10
CA THR A 31 24.51 7.34 16.63
C THR A 31 25.54 7.42 15.53
N LEU A 32 25.34 8.33 14.58
CA LEU A 32 26.35 8.70 13.59
C LEU A 32 27.41 9.60 14.22
N ALA A 33 28.67 9.43 13.82
CA ALA A 33 29.73 10.36 14.17
C ALA A 33 29.44 11.72 13.52
N SER A 34 29.67 12.82 14.24
CA SER A 34 29.48 14.16 13.67
C SER A 34 30.41 14.35 12.47
N SER A 35 29.84 14.80 11.36
CA SER A 35 30.53 15.19 10.14
C SER A 35 30.22 16.67 9.81
N PRO A 36 30.84 17.24 8.78
CA PRO A 36 30.49 18.59 8.30
C PRO A 36 29.02 18.75 7.91
N PHE A 37 28.33 17.66 7.54
CA PHE A 37 26.92 17.70 7.08
C PHE A 37 25.90 17.59 8.22
N THR A 38 26.35 17.29 9.44
CA THR A 38 25.45 16.97 10.56
C THR A 38 24.57 18.16 10.93
N GLN A 39 25.16 19.34 11.07
CA GLN A 39 24.41 20.55 11.46
C GLN A 39 23.48 21.04 10.34
N GLU A 40 23.91 20.96 9.08
CA GLU A 40 23.07 21.30 7.92
C GLU A 40 21.87 20.35 7.81
N THR A 41 22.10 19.05 7.98
CA THR A 41 21.05 18.03 7.99
C THR A 41 20.03 18.28 9.11
N ILE A 42 20.50 18.52 10.34
CA ILE A 42 19.65 18.84 11.50
C ILE A 42 18.86 20.14 11.22
N GLY A 43 19.53 21.16 10.71
CA GLY A 43 18.92 22.46 10.41
C GLY A 43 17.84 22.36 9.33
N PHE A 44 18.12 21.65 8.23
CA PHE A 44 17.18 21.45 7.12
C PHE A 44 15.89 20.75 7.60
N PHE A 45 16.01 19.61 8.26
CA PHE A 45 14.84 18.87 8.74
C PHE A 45 14.16 19.58 9.92
N GLY A 46 14.91 20.23 10.81
CA GLY A 46 14.33 21.03 11.90
C GLY A 46 13.52 22.23 11.40
N LYS A 47 13.88 22.79 10.24
CA LYS A 47 13.16 23.90 9.60
C LYS A 47 11.88 23.45 8.88
N TYR A 48 11.91 22.29 8.22
CA TYR A 48 10.85 21.89 7.28
C TYR A 48 10.01 20.68 7.68
N THR A 49 10.37 19.97 8.74
CA THR A 49 9.66 18.78 9.24
C THR A 49 9.53 18.81 10.76
N SER A 50 9.23 17.67 11.38
CA SER A 50 9.29 17.48 12.84
C SER A 50 10.71 17.41 13.41
N GLY A 51 11.75 17.56 12.56
CA GLY A 51 13.15 17.34 12.94
C GLY A 51 13.55 15.86 12.96
N LEU A 52 14.85 15.63 13.20
CA LEU A 52 15.44 14.31 13.38
C LEU A 52 15.75 14.07 14.86
N GLU A 53 15.77 12.80 15.27
CA GLU A 53 16.24 12.42 16.59
C GLU A 53 17.74 12.66 16.73
N THR A 54 18.12 13.33 17.81
CA THR A 54 19.51 13.69 18.12
C THR A 54 19.87 13.33 19.55
N VAL A 55 21.15 13.02 19.80
CA VAL A 55 21.71 12.78 21.14
C VAL A 55 22.82 13.80 21.42
N GLY A 56 22.93 14.23 22.67
CA GLY A 56 23.95 15.17 23.11
C GLY A 56 23.44 16.61 23.21
N LEU A 57 24.35 17.51 23.59
CA LEU A 57 24.11 18.95 23.68
C LEU A 57 25.10 19.68 22.79
N HIS A 58 24.70 20.85 22.29
CA HIS A 58 25.57 21.67 21.46
C HIS A 58 26.89 21.97 22.19
N PRO A 59 28.06 21.87 21.52
CA PRO A 59 28.26 21.61 20.08
C PRO A 59 28.31 20.12 19.69
N ASN A 60 28.28 19.21 20.66
CA ASN A 60 28.48 17.76 20.46
C ASN A 60 27.17 17.02 20.19
N ILE A 61 26.32 17.57 19.30
CA ILE A 61 25.08 16.92 18.89
C ILE A 61 25.40 15.87 17.83
N CYS A 62 24.93 14.64 18.04
CA CYS A 62 25.01 13.53 17.09
C CYS A 62 23.60 13.15 16.61
N LEU A 63 23.50 12.71 15.36
CA LEU A 63 22.26 12.15 14.81
C LEU A 63 22.10 10.69 15.25
N VAL A 64 20.89 10.31 15.65
CA VAL A 64 20.53 8.89 15.74
C VAL A 64 20.52 8.32 14.32
N LYS A 65 21.15 7.17 14.10
CA LYS A 65 21.32 6.60 12.76
C LYS A 65 19.99 6.11 12.17
N HIS A 66 19.17 5.44 12.97
CA HIS A 66 17.86 4.94 12.56
C HIS A 66 16.76 5.88 13.02
N GLN A 67 16.05 6.48 12.07
CA GLN A 67 15.02 7.50 12.28
C GLN A 67 13.65 6.85 12.03
N PRO A 68 12.92 6.39 13.07
CA PRO A 68 11.61 5.74 12.95
C PRO A 68 10.49 6.76 12.75
N VAL A 69 10.77 7.80 11.96
CA VAL A 69 9.89 8.95 11.75
C VAL A 69 9.46 9.05 10.29
N ILE A 70 8.28 9.62 10.09
CA ILE A 70 7.73 9.95 8.77
C ILE A 70 7.98 11.44 8.51
N LEU A 71 8.90 11.74 7.60
CA LEU A 71 9.24 13.12 7.24
C LEU A 71 8.37 13.56 6.07
N SER A 72 7.65 14.68 6.22
CA SER A 72 6.82 15.25 5.16
C SER A 72 7.40 16.58 4.69
N LEU A 73 7.88 16.61 3.45
CA LEU A 73 8.50 17.76 2.79
C LEU A 73 7.54 18.33 1.74
N PHE A 74 7.23 19.62 1.85
CA PHE A 74 6.42 20.35 0.88
C PHE A 74 7.33 21.28 0.10
N LEU A 75 7.61 20.98 -1.17
CA LEU A 75 8.61 21.74 -1.96
C LEU A 75 8.26 23.22 -2.10
N ARG A 76 6.97 23.57 -2.07
CA ARG A 76 6.52 24.97 -2.06
C ARG A 76 6.99 25.78 -0.84
N ASN A 77 7.32 25.12 0.26
CA ASN A 77 7.75 25.75 1.50
C ASN A 77 9.28 25.77 1.66
N ILE A 78 10.01 25.07 0.79
CA ILE A 78 11.45 24.86 0.90
C ILE A 78 12.15 25.79 -0.08
N GLU A 79 13.05 26.64 0.38
CA GLU A 79 13.90 27.40 -0.54
C GLU A 79 15.01 26.55 -1.14
N LEU A 80 15.41 26.84 -2.38
CA LEU A 80 16.37 26.01 -3.12
C LEU A 80 17.74 25.98 -2.43
N GLU A 81 18.15 27.12 -1.87
CA GLU A 81 19.37 27.33 -1.11
C GLU A 81 19.40 26.55 0.21
N ASP A 82 18.24 26.29 0.83
CA ASP A 82 18.19 25.58 2.10
C ASP A 82 18.33 24.06 1.96
N ILE A 83 18.09 23.52 0.76
CA ILE A 83 18.34 22.09 0.50
C ILE A 83 19.87 21.90 0.55
N PRO A 84 20.41 21.08 1.47
CA PRO A 84 21.86 20.89 1.56
C PRO A 84 22.38 20.12 0.33
N GLU A 85 23.68 20.22 0.06
CA GLU A 85 24.30 19.44 -1.02
C GLU A 85 24.26 17.94 -0.72
N LYS A 86 24.38 17.58 0.56
CA LYS A 86 24.29 16.21 1.07
C LYS A 86 23.51 16.18 2.37
N ILE A 87 22.67 15.16 2.52
CA ILE A 87 22.18 14.74 3.83
C ILE A 87 23.21 13.81 4.47
N GLU A 88 23.32 13.83 5.80
CA GLU A 88 24.29 13.04 6.57
C GLU A 88 24.37 11.58 6.05
N PRO A 89 25.53 11.17 5.49
CA PRO A 89 25.69 9.83 4.96
C PRO A 89 25.50 8.73 6.01
N GLY A 90 24.87 7.62 5.61
CA GLY A 90 24.61 6.48 6.50
C GLY A 90 23.40 6.65 7.40
N LEU A 91 22.69 7.79 7.34
CA LEU A 91 21.39 7.96 7.95
C LEU A 91 20.38 6.98 7.33
N ARG A 92 19.49 6.43 8.16
CA ARG A 92 18.40 5.56 7.74
C ARG A 92 17.06 6.16 8.19
N ILE A 93 16.23 6.54 7.23
CA ILE A 93 14.92 7.15 7.47
C ILE A 93 13.83 6.16 7.08
N GLN A 94 12.85 5.96 7.97
CA GLN A 94 11.73 5.04 7.71
C GLN A 94 10.89 5.48 6.51
N GLN A 95 10.52 6.76 6.43
CA GLN A 95 9.69 7.24 5.33
C GLN A 95 9.91 8.73 5.06
N ILE A 96 10.04 9.06 3.77
CA ILE A 96 10.03 10.44 3.28
C ILE A 96 8.85 10.61 2.32
N ARG A 97 8.01 11.61 2.58
CA ARG A 97 6.92 12.04 1.70
C ARG A 97 7.31 13.39 1.11
N ILE A 98 7.49 13.45 -0.20
CA ILE A 98 7.78 14.69 -0.91
C ILE A 98 6.53 15.07 -1.70
N SER A 99 5.96 16.22 -1.37
CA SER A 99 4.80 16.77 -2.07
C SER A 99 5.22 17.95 -2.95
N GLY A 100 4.81 17.89 -4.21
CA GLY A 100 4.92 18.97 -5.17
C GLY A 100 3.89 20.07 -4.89
N TYR A 101 3.13 20.43 -5.94
CA TYR A 101 2.14 21.51 -5.87
C TYR A 101 0.71 20.96 -5.86
N VAL A 102 -0.12 21.50 -4.97
CA VAL A 102 -1.54 21.14 -4.88
C VAL A 102 -2.30 21.87 -5.99
N LEU A 103 -2.86 21.11 -6.94
CA LEU A 103 -3.66 21.61 -8.07
C LEU A 103 -4.89 22.45 -7.66
N GLU A 104 -5.28 22.42 -6.39
CA GLU A 104 -6.54 23.00 -5.90
C GLU A 104 -6.47 24.49 -5.57
N SER A 105 -5.34 25.18 -5.73
CA SER A 105 -5.37 26.64 -5.60
C SER A 105 -5.93 27.24 -6.91
N PRO A 106 -7.13 27.86 -6.88
CA PRO A 106 -7.73 28.51 -8.05
C PRO A 106 -6.93 29.74 -8.53
N LYS A 107 -5.92 30.13 -7.75
CA LYS A 107 -4.91 31.09 -8.18
C LYS A 107 -3.70 30.27 -8.68
N PRO A 108 -3.33 30.36 -9.96
CA PRO A 108 -2.05 29.85 -10.43
C PRO A 108 -0.99 30.47 -9.54
N SER A 109 -0.33 29.66 -8.69
CA SER A 109 0.74 30.17 -7.85
C SER A 109 1.87 30.66 -8.74
N GLU A 110 2.48 31.76 -8.34
CA GLU A 110 3.57 32.45 -9.05
C GLU A 110 4.87 31.63 -9.16
N LEU A 111 4.96 30.46 -8.53
CA LEU A 111 6.12 29.57 -8.66
C LEU A 111 6.08 28.86 -10.02
N ALA A 112 7.00 29.26 -10.90
CA ALA A 112 7.23 28.58 -12.17
C ALA A 112 7.49 27.07 -11.91
N PRO A 113 6.84 26.15 -12.65
CA PRO A 113 7.06 24.70 -12.53
C PRO A 113 8.53 24.30 -12.45
N SER A 114 9.39 25.00 -13.21
CA SER A 114 10.84 24.82 -13.22
C SER A 114 11.48 24.87 -11.83
N GLN A 115 11.09 25.79 -10.94
CA GLN A 115 11.70 25.89 -9.60
C GLN A 115 11.40 24.68 -8.73
N THR A 116 10.20 24.11 -8.84
CA THR A 116 9.82 22.89 -8.11
C THR A 116 10.71 21.71 -8.52
N PHE A 117 11.05 21.60 -9.80
CA PHE A 117 11.96 20.55 -10.29
C PHE A 117 13.38 20.73 -9.79
N HIS A 118 13.92 21.94 -9.82
CA HIS A 118 15.26 22.18 -9.28
C HIS A 118 15.34 21.81 -7.80
N LYS A 119 14.29 22.14 -7.03
CA LYS A 119 14.18 21.74 -5.62
C LYS A 119 14.10 20.22 -5.47
N LEU A 120 13.24 19.54 -6.23
CA LEU A 120 13.13 18.08 -6.19
C LEU A 120 14.45 17.40 -6.56
N MET A 121 15.06 17.80 -7.67
CA MET A 121 16.34 17.24 -8.15
C MET A 121 17.44 17.39 -7.10
N LYS A 122 17.60 18.60 -6.55
CA LYS A 122 18.61 18.86 -5.52
C LYS A 122 18.36 18.00 -4.29
N LEU A 123 17.10 17.84 -3.90
CA LEU A 123 16.72 17.01 -2.75
C LEU A 123 16.98 15.51 -3.01
N LEU A 124 16.62 14.98 -4.19
CA LEU A 124 16.88 13.58 -4.54
C LEU A 124 18.39 13.29 -4.61
N HIS A 125 19.19 14.21 -5.15
CA HIS A 125 20.64 14.12 -5.11
C HIS A 125 21.19 14.10 -3.68
N ALA A 126 20.71 14.99 -2.81
CA ALA A 126 21.13 15.05 -1.41
C ALA A 126 20.80 13.75 -0.63
N LEU A 127 19.78 13.01 -1.07
CA LEU A 127 19.37 11.72 -0.51
C LEU A 127 20.15 10.51 -1.05
N GLY A 128 21.01 10.67 -2.05
CA GLY A 128 21.66 9.53 -2.73
C GLY A 128 22.51 8.61 -1.84
N GLU A 129 23.02 9.12 -0.71
CA GLU A 129 23.80 8.35 0.27
C GLU A 129 23.00 7.93 1.53
N VAL A 130 21.73 8.29 1.58
CA VAL A 130 20.80 8.00 2.69
C VAL A 130 20.03 6.71 2.38
N GLN A 131 19.80 5.88 3.40
CA GLN A 131 18.85 4.77 3.28
C GLN A 131 17.45 5.29 3.60
N VAL A 132 16.53 5.20 2.63
CA VAL A 132 15.14 5.61 2.79
C VAL A 132 14.27 4.39 2.59
N ASP A 133 13.67 3.85 3.65
CA ASP A 133 12.91 2.61 3.52
C ASP A 133 11.69 2.81 2.59
N LYS A 134 11.02 3.97 2.65
CA LYS A 134 9.88 4.33 1.79
C LYS A 134 9.97 5.77 1.25
N LEU A 135 9.96 5.94 -0.06
CA LEU A 135 9.88 7.26 -0.71
C LEU A 135 8.52 7.43 -1.40
N HIS A 136 7.76 8.43 -0.97
CA HIS A 136 6.45 8.76 -1.55
C HIS A 136 6.53 10.12 -2.24
N LEU A 137 6.15 10.16 -3.52
CA LEU A 137 6.09 11.36 -4.35
C LEU A 137 4.62 11.68 -4.63
N LYS A 138 4.18 12.88 -4.26
CA LYS A 138 2.77 13.26 -4.34
C LYS A 138 2.56 14.57 -5.09
N LYS A 139 1.50 14.65 -5.89
CA LYS A 139 0.99 15.91 -6.49
C LYS A 139 2.04 16.62 -7.34
N PHE A 140 2.60 15.91 -8.31
CA PHE A 140 3.54 16.47 -9.29
C PHE A 140 2.88 16.50 -10.66
N ASN A 141 2.56 17.70 -11.16
CA ASN A 141 1.99 17.88 -12.50
C ASN A 141 3.00 18.61 -13.39
N MET A 142 3.79 17.87 -14.18
CA MET A 142 4.65 18.46 -15.21
C MET A 142 3.94 18.55 -16.56
N ILE A 143 4.32 19.57 -17.32
CA ILE A 143 3.95 19.80 -18.71
C ILE A 143 5.17 19.95 -19.64
N GLU A 144 6.40 19.97 -19.08
CA GLU A 144 7.66 20.19 -19.79
C GLU A 144 8.73 19.23 -19.26
N ASP A 145 9.73 18.95 -20.09
CA ASP A 145 10.85 18.07 -19.74
C ASP A 145 11.69 18.65 -18.59
N GLY A 146 12.02 17.79 -17.64
CA GLY A 146 12.96 18.11 -16.57
C GLY A 146 14.42 17.91 -17.00
N PRO A 147 15.39 18.35 -16.17
CA PRO A 147 16.80 18.08 -16.42
C PRO A 147 17.08 16.57 -16.41
N ALA A 148 17.94 16.11 -17.32
CA ALA A 148 18.29 14.70 -17.52
C ALA A 148 19.61 14.33 -16.83
N THR A 149 19.67 14.46 -15.49
CA THR A 149 20.83 14.01 -14.71
C THR A 149 20.46 12.76 -13.94
N ALA A 150 21.19 11.66 -14.15
CA ALA A 150 20.93 10.41 -13.47
C ALA A 150 21.14 10.55 -11.94
N ILE A 151 20.22 9.99 -11.16
CA ILE A 151 20.21 9.99 -9.69
C ILE A 151 20.16 8.54 -9.21
N PRO A 152 21.26 8.01 -8.64
CA PRO A 152 21.24 6.69 -8.03
C PRO A 152 20.52 6.74 -6.68
N LEU A 153 19.43 5.97 -6.53
CA LEU A 153 18.70 5.81 -5.27
C LEU A 153 18.74 4.34 -4.82
N THR A 154 19.93 3.88 -4.46
CA THR A 154 20.25 2.44 -4.33
C THR A 154 19.80 1.77 -3.02
N ARG A 155 19.21 2.51 -2.08
CA ARG A 155 18.92 2.02 -0.71
C ARG A 155 17.48 2.31 -0.30
N MET A 156 16.55 1.70 -1.01
CA MET A 156 15.11 1.87 -0.81
C MET A 156 14.35 0.56 -0.97
N ASN A 157 13.25 0.41 -0.22
CA ASN A 157 12.40 -0.79 -0.26
C ASN A 157 11.02 -0.51 -0.86
N GLU A 158 10.60 0.76 -0.95
CA GLU A 158 9.32 1.14 -1.49
C GLU A 158 9.40 2.50 -2.18
N LEU A 159 8.88 2.57 -3.41
CA LEU A 159 8.62 3.81 -4.14
C LEU A 159 7.14 3.91 -4.44
N ALA A 160 6.54 5.06 -4.14
CA ALA A 160 5.13 5.29 -4.39
C ALA A 160 4.88 6.65 -5.04
N PHE A 161 4.04 6.65 -6.08
CA PHE A 161 3.57 7.83 -6.77
C PHE A 161 2.08 8.02 -6.51
N TYR A 162 1.70 9.23 -6.10
CA TYR A 162 0.29 9.58 -5.85
C TYR A 162 -0.04 10.87 -6.59
N GLU A 163 -1.08 10.84 -7.43
CA GLU A 163 -1.58 12.04 -8.12
C GLU A 163 -0.46 12.73 -8.93
N VAL A 164 0.34 11.97 -9.68
CA VAL A 164 1.38 12.52 -10.56
C VAL A 164 0.96 12.51 -12.03
N SER A 165 1.46 13.47 -12.80
CA SER A 165 1.21 13.50 -14.25
C SER A 165 2.04 12.42 -14.97
N PRO A 166 1.60 11.97 -16.15
CA PRO A 166 2.36 11.01 -16.95
C PRO A 166 3.77 11.48 -17.26
N PHE A 167 3.92 12.75 -17.65
CA PHE A 167 5.22 13.38 -17.89
C PHE A 167 6.15 13.30 -16.67
N PHE A 168 5.61 13.47 -15.45
CA PHE A 168 6.41 13.34 -14.23
C PHE A 168 6.94 11.93 -14.06
N LEU A 169 6.04 10.94 -14.21
CA LEU A 169 6.39 9.54 -14.02
C LEU A 169 7.48 9.11 -15.02
N GLU A 170 7.30 9.44 -16.29
CA GLU A 170 8.27 9.13 -17.34
C GLU A 170 9.63 9.78 -17.08
N TRP A 171 9.65 11.10 -16.80
CA TRP A 171 10.88 11.80 -16.46
C TRP A 171 11.58 11.18 -15.25
N PHE A 172 10.83 10.88 -14.18
CA PHE A 172 11.41 10.29 -12.97
C PHE A 172 12.04 8.93 -13.27
N CYS A 173 11.35 8.08 -14.04
CA CYS A 173 11.86 6.77 -14.43
C CYS A 173 13.09 6.83 -15.35
N GLU A 174 13.27 7.90 -16.12
CA GLU A 174 14.47 8.11 -16.94
C GLU A 174 15.70 8.51 -16.11
N ILE A 175 15.49 9.32 -15.06
CA ILE A 175 16.60 9.86 -14.30
C ILE A 175 16.96 9.03 -13.07
N VAL A 176 16.01 8.29 -12.48
CA VAL A 176 16.26 7.56 -11.24
C VAL A 176 16.67 6.12 -11.54
N ASP A 177 17.83 5.74 -11.01
CA ASP A 177 18.34 4.37 -11.07
C ASP A 177 18.16 3.66 -9.72
N LEU A 178 17.35 2.60 -9.73
CA LEU A 178 17.10 1.69 -8.60
C LEU A 178 17.77 0.33 -8.78
N SER A 179 18.65 0.15 -9.77
CA SER A 179 19.35 -1.12 -10.02
C SER A 179 20.23 -1.58 -8.86
N GLY A 180 20.67 -0.65 -8.02
CA GLY A 180 21.42 -0.94 -6.80
C GLY A 180 20.56 -1.43 -5.63
N CYS A 181 19.22 -1.39 -5.72
CA CYS A 181 18.33 -1.92 -4.69
C CYS A 181 18.35 -3.45 -4.72
N THR A 182 18.97 -4.06 -3.70
CA THR A 182 19.12 -5.51 -3.57
C THR A 182 18.03 -6.17 -2.73
N PHE A 183 17.15 -5.37 -2.13
CA PHE A 183 16.05 -5.84 -1.29
C PHE A 183 14.77 -6.06 -2.10
N GLU A 184 13.86 -6.82 -1.50
CA GLU A 184 12.48 -6.92 -1.95
C GLU A 184 11.83 -5.53 -2.08
N PHE A 185 11.53 -5.12 -3.32
CA PHE A 185 11.07 -3.77 -3.63
C PHE A 185 9.56 -3.70 -3.85
N ASN A 186 8.90 -2.66 -3.33
CA ASN A 186 7.48 -2.40 -3.56
C ASN A 186 7.32 -1.15 -4.42
N LEU A 187 6.49 -1.24 -5.46
CA LEU A 187 6.18 -0.13 -6.34
C LEU A 187 4.69 0.16 -6.31
N MET A 188 4.32 1.41 -6.06
CA MET A 188 2.94 1.85 -6.02
C MET A 188 2.71 3.05 -6.95
N ILE A 189 1.64 3.01 -7.73
CA ILE A 189 1.18 4.12 -8.57
C ILE A 189 -0.31 4.25 -8.36
N VAL A 190 -0.72 5.37 -7.79
CA VAL A 190 -2.08 5.60 -7.32
C VAL A 190 -2.62 6.91 -7.87
N ASN A 191 -3.84 6.91 -8.40
CA ASN A 191 -4.53 8.11 -8.87
C ASN A 191 -3.73 8.89 -9.94
N CYS A 192 -3.17 8.20 -10.92
CA CYS A 192 -2.32 8.80 -11.96
C CYS A 192 -2.99 8.68 -13.34
N GLY A 193 -2.90 9.73 -14.15
CA GLY A 193 -3.51 9.80 -15.48
C GLY A 193 -2.69 9.14 -16.60
N VAL A 194 -1.96 8.06 -16.30
CA VAL A 194 -1.05 7.37 -17.23
C VAL A 194 -1.81 6.42 -18.14
N GLU A 195 -1.41 6.34 -19.41
CA GLU A 195 -2.01 5.41 -20.39
C GLU A 195 -1.30 4.06 -20.45
N SER A 196 -0.02 4.05 -20.06
CA SER A 196 0.92 2.94 -20.08
C SER A 196 1.90 3.10 -18.91
N VAL A 197 2.53 1.99 -18.49
CA VAL A 197 3.54 1.95 -17.43
C VAL A 197 4.89 1.40 -17.92
N HIS A 198 5.16 1.44 -19.23
CA HIS A 198 6.39 0.95 -19.83
C HIS A 198 7.64 1.62 -19.24
N CYS A 199 7.52 2.89 -18.86
CA CYS A 199 8.62 3.69 -18.30
C CYS A 199 9.20 3.07 -17.02
N LEU A 200 8.42 2.28 -16.27
CA LEU A 200 8.88 1.61 -15.06
C LEU A 200 10.05 0.65 -15.29
N SER A 201 10.18 0.10 -16.50
CA SER A 201 11.31 -0.76 -16.88
C SER A 201 12.66 -0.04 -16.80
N LYS A 202 12.67 1.31 -16.88
CA LYS A 202 13.88 2.14 -16.84
C LYS A 202 14.44 2.31 -15.43
N LEU A 203 13.64 2.01 -14.39
CA LEU A 203 14.08 2.09 -12.99
C LEU A 203 15.15 1.05 -12.64
N GLY A 204 15.34 0.00 -13.46
CA GLY A 204 16.34 -1.04 -13.20
C GLY A 204 16.00 -1.98 -12.04
N ILE A 205 14.74 -2.03 -11.58
CA ILE A 205 14.31 -2.90 -10.48
C ILE A 205 14.47 -4.37 -10.88
N SER A 206 15.33 -5.10 -10.19
CA SER A 206 15.64 -6.50 -10.50
C SER A 206 14.67 -7.51 -9.85
N THR A 207 14.14 -7.17 -8.67
CA THR A 207 13.29 -8.04 -7.85
C THR A 207 12.13 -7.23 -7.29
N LEU A 208 10.90 -7.66 -7.56
CA LEU A 208 9.70 -6.98 -7.10
C LEU A 208 8.97 -7.86 -6.08
N LYS A 209 8.70 -7.28 -4.92
CA LYS A 209 7.84 -7.85 -3.89
C LYS A 209 6.39 -7.44 -4.11
N GLY A 210 6.16 -6.18 -4.46
CA GLY A 210 4.81 -5.64 -4.57
C GLY A 210 4.66 -4.75 -5.78
N LEU A 211 3.61 -4.99 -6.58
CA LEU A 211 3.14 -4.04 -7.59
C LEU A 211 1.73 -3.60 -7.25
N ASN A 212 1.55 -2.30 -7.02
CA ASN A 212 0.24 -1.71 -6.82
C ASN A 212 -0.01 -0.63 -7.88
N LEU A 213 -0.96 -0.91 -8.76
CA LEU A 213 -1.50 0.00 -9.76
C LEU A 213 -2.98 0.19 -9.45
N SER A 214 -3.34 1.33 -8.84
CA SER A 214 -4.70 1.63 -8.40
C SER A 214 -5.15 3.01 -8.87
N ASP A 215 -6.44 3.14 -9.13
CA ASP A 215 -7.07 4.40 -9.57
C ASP A 215 -6.36 5.02 -10.77
N LEU A 216 -6.13 4.23 -11.84
CA LEU A 216 -5.47 4.69 -13.05
C LEU A 216 -6.48 4.87 -14.18
N PRO A 217 -7.28 5.96 -14.20
CA PRO A 217 -8.46 6.13 -15.05
C PRO A 217 -8.14 6.35 -16.54
N LYS A 218 -6.89 6.18 -16.94
CA LYS A 218 -6.46 6.23 -18.34
C LYS A 218 -5.61 5.03 -18.74
N LEU A 219 -5.30 4.13 -17.81
CA LEU A 219 -4.43 3.00 -18.08
C LEU A 219 -5.14 2.02 -19.02
N THR A 220 -4.63 1.90 -20.24
CA THR A 220 -5.21 1.01 -21.26
C THR A 220 -4.35 -0.23 -21.48
N GLN A 221 -3.06 -0.17 -21.12
CA GLN A 221 -2.07 -1.20 -21.36
C GLN A 221 -1.17 -1.39 -20.14
N LEU A 222 -0.97 -2.65 -19.74
CA LEU A 222 0.04 -3.04 -18.75
C LEU A 222 1.25 -3.60 -19.51
N ASP A 223 2.28 -2.78 -19.68
CA ASP A 223 3.45 -3.04 -20.54
C ASP A 223 4.79 -2.94 -19.78
N CYS A 224 4.74 -3.15 -18.46
CA CYS A 224 5.94 -3.30 -17.65
C CYS A 224 6.45 -4.74 -17.68
N GLN A 225 7.77 -4.92 -17.80
CA GLN A 225 8.37 -6.21 -17.50
C GLN A 225 8.22 -6.49 -16.01
N MET A 226 7.47 -7.53 -15.65
CA MET A 226 7.35 -7.98 -14.26
C MET A 226 8.72 -8.53 -13.82
N PRO A 227 9.37 -7.92 -12.82
CA PRO A 227 10.64 -8.44 -12.31
C PRO A 227 10.43 -9.81 -11.65
N ASN A 228 11.52 -10.51 -11.36
CA ASN A 228 11.43 -11.77 -10.62
C ASN A 228 10.68 -11.56 -9.31
N THR A 229 9.71 -12.44 -9.05
CA THR A 229 8.83 -12.37 -7.88
C THR A 229 9.34 -13.32 -6.78
N THR A 230 9.15 -12.98 -5.51
CA THR A 230 9.60 -13.79 -4.35
C THR A 230 8.48 -14.72 -3.83
N LYS A 231 8.45 -15.11 -2.55
CA LYS A 231 7.36 -15.96 -2.00
C LYS A 231 6.26 -15.15 -1.32
N ASP A 232 6.49 -13.87 -1.07
CA ASP A 232 5.61 -12.99 -0.30
C ASP A 232 5.08 -11.85 -1.18
N ASN A 233 4.73 -12.15 -2.44
CA ASN A 233 4.40 -11.09 -3.39
C ASN A 233 2.99 -10.54 -3.22
N GLU A 234 2.83 -9.27 -3.56
CA GLU A 234 1.56 -8.57 -3.57
C GLU A 234 1.29 -7.97 -4.95
N LEU A 235 0.12 -8.25 -5.51
CA LEU A 235 -0.36 -7.62 -6.73
C LEU A 235 -1.62 -6.83 -6.43
N THR A 236 -1.68 -5.58 -6.89
CA THR A 236 -2.91 -4.78 -6.92
C THR A 236 -3.04 -4.18 -8.31
N LEU A 237 -4.12 -4.55 -9.02
CA LEU A 237 -4.50 -4.01 -10.33
C LEU A 237 -5.97 -3.59 -10.26
N CYS A 238 -6.20 -2.39 -9.75
CA CYS A 238 -7.53 -1.80 -9.58
C CYS A 238 -7.66 -0.60 -10.51
N ALA A 239 -8.18 -0.83 -11.71
CA ALA A 239 -8.40 0.23 -12.69
C ALA A 239 -9.90 0.57 -12.73
N ASP A 240 -10.24 1.77 -12.29
CA ASP A 240 -11.59 2.34 -12.44
C ASP A 240 -11.71 3.05 -13.80
N PRO A 241 -12.85 2.97 -14.50
CA PRO A 241 -13.66 1.80 -14.85
C PRO A 241 -13.25 1.25 -16.24
N LEU A 242 -11.99 1.44 -16.63
CA LEU A 242 -11.52 1.06 -17.97
C LEU A 242 -11.15 -0.41 -18.05
N VAL A 243 -11.53 -1.01 -19.18
CA VAL A 243 -11.09 -2.34 -19.57
C VAL A 243 -9.57 -2.31 -19.76
N LEU A 244 -8.85 -2.79 -18.75
CA LEU A 244 -7.41 -2.96 -18.85
C LEU A 244 -7.13 -4.11 -19.82
N ASN A 245 -6.45 -3.79 -20.93
CA ASN A 245 -6.01 -4.80 -21.87
C ASN A 245 -4.68 -5.38 -21.38
N LEU A 246 -4.74 -6.63 -20.93
CA LEU A 246 -3.56 -7.41 -20.58
C LEU A 246 -3.15 -8.22 -21.80
N SER A 247 -1.87 -8.12 -22.21
CA SER A 247 -1.31 -9.03 -23.21
C SER A 247 -1.23 -10.44 -22.62
N THR A 248 -1.27 -11.46 -23.49
CA THR A 248 -1.14 -12.87 -23.06
C THR A 248 0.12 -13.08 -22.23
N ASP A 249 1.26 -12.53 -22.64
CA ASP A 249 2.53 -12.63 -21.91
C ASP A 249 2.42 -12.12 -20.46
N ILE A 250 1.71 -11.01 -20.23
CA ILE A 250 1.53 -10.45 -18.89
C ILE A 250 0.57 -11.29 -18.05
N VAL A 251 -0.49 -11.81 -18.67
CA VAL A 251 -1.43 -12.73 -17.99
C VAL A 251 -0.70 -14.00 -17.57
N ASP A 252 0.11 -14.58 -18.45
CA ASP A 252 0.91 -15.79 -18.18
C ASP A 252 1.92 -15.51 -17.05
N LEU A 253 2.63 -14.38 -17.10
CA LEU A 253 3.56 -13.98 -16.03
C LEU A 253 2.87 -13.83 -14.67
N ILE A 254 1.66 -13.25 -14.62
CA ILE A 254 0.89 -13.12 -13.38
C ILE A 254 0.42 -14.50 -12.90
N ALA A 255 -0.03 -15.37 -13.81
CA ALA A 255 -0.54 -16.70 -13.51
C ALA A 255 0.54 -17.67 -13.00
N GLU A 256 1.78 -17.53 -13.49
CA GLU A 256 2.93 -18.35 -13.08
C GLU A 256 3.54 -17.93 -11.74
N ALA A 257 3.32 -16.68 -11.31
CA ALA A 257 3.89 -16.16 -10.07
C ALA A 257 3.15 -16.67 -8.82
N ALA A 258 3.91 -16.85 -7.73
CA ALA A 258 3.36 -17.21 -6.43
C ALA A 258 2.99 -15.95 -5.64
N TRP A 259 1.71 -15.63 -5.57
CA TRP A 259 1.24 -14.44 -4.87
C TRP A 259 0.78 -14.78 -3.45
N LYS A 260 1.20 -13.95 -2.50
CA LYS A 260 0.63 -13.98 -1.16
C LYS A 260 -0.72 -13.27 -1.17
N ARG A 261 -0.79 -12.12 -1.83
CA ARG A 261 -1.98 -11.27 -1.90
C ARG A 261 -2.22 -10.79 -3.32
N ILE A 262 -3.46 -10.88 -3.79
CA ILE A 262 -3.90 -10.30 -5.06
C ILE A 262 -5.13 -9.46 -4.81
N VAL A 263 -5.15 -8.26 -5.39
CA VAL A 263 -6.29 -7.34 -5.41
C VAL A 263 -6.52 -6.94 -6.86
N VAL A 264 -7.62 -7.37 -7.48
CA VAL A 264 -7.86 -7.13 -8.90
C VAL A 264 -9.34 -6.98 -9.20
N ASN A 265 -9.66 -6.34 -10.32
CA ASN A 265 -10.99 -6.44 -10.90
C ASN A 265 -11.30 -7.90 -11.29
N MET A 266 -12.56 -8.30 -11.16
CA MET A 266 -13.03 -9.66 -11.44
C MET A 266 -12.77 -10.07 -12.90
N ASP A 267 -12.89 -9.15 -13.86
CA ASP A 267 -12.59 -9.41 -15.27
C ASP A 267 -11.11 -9.75 -15.50
N ILE A 268 -10.21 -9.06 -14.80
CA ILE A 268 -8.77 -9.33 -14.80
C ILE A 268 -8.50 -10.71 -14.20
N TRP A 269 -9.12 -11.01 -13.06
CA TRP A 269 -9.02 -12.33 -12.42
C TRP A 269 -9.43 -13.44 -13.39
N ASN A 270 -10.56 -13.28 -14.08
CA ASN A 270 -11.06 -14.25 -15.06
C ASN A 270 -10.07 -14.50 -16.20
N LYS A 271 -9.37 -13.45 -16.68
CA LYS A 271 -8.30 -13.60 -17.68
C LYS A 271 -7.15 -14.45 -17.13
N ILE A 272 -6.70 -14.17 -15.90
CA ILE A 272 -5.59 -14.88 -15.23
C ILE A 272 -5.91 -16.37 -15.05
N VAL A 273 -7.10 -16.70 -14.54
CA VAL A 273 -7.48 -18.10 -14.30
C VAL A 273 -7.83 -18.88 -15.57
N SER A 274 -8.02 -18.20 -16.70
CA SER A 274 -8.25 -18.84 -18.00
C SER A 274 -6.99 -19.42 -18.63
N VAL A 275 -5.80 -19.09 -18.09
CA VAL A 275 -4.53 -19.64 -18.57
C VAL A 275 -4.43 -21.14 -18.23
N PRO A 276 -4.17 -22.03 -19.21
CA PRO A 276 -4.06 -23.46 -18.95
C PRO A 276 -2.91 -23.81 -18.01
N GLY A 277 -3.18 -24.62 -16.98
CA GLY A 277 -2.15 -25.11 -16.05
C GLY A 277 -1.91 -24.22 -14.85
N THR A 278 -2.58 -23.07 -14.78
CA THR A 278 -2.57 -22.17 -13.64
C THR A 278 -3.09 -22.88 -12.39
N LYS A 279 -2.23 -23.03 -11.38
CA LYS A 279 -2.55 -23.65 -10.09
C LYS A 279 -1.97 -22.82 -8.97
N ASN A 280 -2.73 -22.65 -7.90
CA ASN A 280 -2.28 -22.11 -6.62
C ASN A 280 -1.78 -20.66 -6.70
N ILE A 281 -2.55 -19.79 -7.36
CA ILE A 281 -2.14 -18.40 -7.65
C ILE A 281 -1.95 -17.58 -6.36
N VAL A 282 -2.84 -17.76 -5.38
CA VAL A 282 -2.92 -16.87 -4.20
C VAL A 282 -2.94 -17.68 -2.92
N ALA A 283 -1.99 -17.46 -2.01
CA ALA A 283 -1.89 -18.21 -0.77
C ALA A 283 -2.74 -17.63 0.37
N GLU A 284 -2.74 -16.30 0.57
CA GLU A 284 -3.33 -15.69 1.77
C GLU A 284 -4.64 -14.95 1.50
N LEU A 285 -4.61 -13.95 0.61
CA LEU A 285 -5.74 -13.04 0.40
C LEU A 285 -5.97 -12.79 -1.08
N LEU A 286 -7.17 -13.12 -1.56
CA LEU A 286 -7.69 -12.70 -2.85
C LEU A 286 -8.77 -11.65 -2.64
N VAL A 287 -8.61 -10.48 -3.24
CA VAL A 287 -9.60 -9.41 -3.26
C VAL A 287 -10.08 -9.22 -4.69
N LEU A 288 -11.39 -9.29 -4.88
CA LEU A 288 -12.05 -9.20 -6.18
C LEU A 288 -12.98 -7.99 -6.20
N GLU A 289 -12.70 -7.04 -7.08
CA GLU A 289 -13.57 -5.89 -7.33
C GLU A 289 -14.52 -6.20 -8.49
N VAL A 290 -15.82 -6.19 -8.20
CA VAL A 290 -16.86 -6.59 -9.15
C VAL A 290 -17.48 -5.34 -9.76
N THR A 291 -17.35 -5.20 -11.08
CA THR A 291 -17.88 -4.08 -11.86
C THR A 291 -19.05 -4.47 -12.75
N ASP A 292 -19.17 -5.75 -13.13
CA ASP A 292 -20.31 -6.30 -13.88
C ASP A 292 -20.73 -7.67 -13.32
N TRP A 293 -22.04 -7.95 -13.29
CA TRP A 293 -22.60 -9.25 -12.88
C TRP A 293 -22.13 -10.42 -13.75
N LYS A 294 -21.84 -10.14 -15.03
CA LYS A 294 -21.35 -11.14 -15.98
C LYS A 294 -19.98 -11.67 -15.59
N ASP A 295 -19.23 -10.97 -14.75
CA ASP A 295 -17.91 -11.39 -14.35
C ASP A 295 -17.93 -12.65 -13.46
N PHE A 296 -19.08 -13.03 -12.90
CA PHE A 296 -19.24 -14.33 -12.23
C PHE A 296 -19.51 -15.49 -13.19
N GLN A 297 -19.90 -15.21 -14.43
CA GLN A 297 -20.25 -16.22 -15.44
C GLN A 297 -18.98 -16.72 -16.14
N VAL A 298 -18.14 -17.46 -15.40
CA VAL A 298 -16.96 -18.10 -16.00
C VAL A 298 -17.44 -19.21 -16.94
N ASN A 299 -17.21 -19.05 -18.24
CA ASN A 299 -17.68 -19.95 -19.28
C ASN A 299 -17.03 -21.35 -19.16
N GLY A 300 -17.67 -22.26 -18.42
CA GLY A 300 -17.67 -23.71 -18.69
C GLY A 300 -16.40 -24.51 -18.41
N HIS A 301 -15.28 -23.89 -18.01
CA HIS A 301 -14.06 -24.61 -17.63
C HIS A 301 -13.84 -24.55 -16.11
N VAL A 302 -14.52 -25.47 -15.41
CA VAL A 302 -14.41 -25.66 -13.95
C VAL A 302 -12.97 -26.06 -13.59
N GLN A 303 -12.22 -25.16 -12.98
CA GLN A 303 -10.96 -25.47 -12.31
C GLN A 303 -10.92 -24.70 -10.97
N ARG A 304 -10.61 -25.41 -9.87
CA ARG A 304 -10.39 -24.82 -8.53
C ARG A 304 -9.11 -23.99 -8.52
N THR A 305 -9.16 -22.80 -9.09
CA THR A 305 -7.99 -21.96 -9.39
C THR A 305 -7.63 -21.02 -8.24
N ALA A 306 -8.60 -20.60 -7.42
CA ALA A 306 -8.39 -19.74 -6.26
C ALA A 306 -8.10 -20.58 -4.99
N GLN A 307 -6.85 -20.62 -4.54
CA GLN A 307 -6.45 -21.30 -3.29
C GLN A 307 -6.15 -20.32 -2.15
N ALA A 308 -6.97 -19.29 -1.99
CA ALA A 308 -6.75 -18.27 -0.98
C ALA A 308 -7.36 -18.66 0.37
N ARG A 309 -6.65 -18.40 1.47
CA ARG A 309 -7.22 -18.54 2.83
C ARG A 309 -8.38 -17.57 3.06
N MET A 310 -8.30 -16.36 2.50
CA MET A 310 -9.32 -15.32 2.62
C MET A 310 -9.71 -14.80 1.25
N ILE A 311 -11.01 -14.63 1.03
CA ILE A 311 -11.56 -13.97 -0.16
C ILE A 311 -12.37 -12.75 0.27
N ASP A 312 -12.01 -11.58 -0.26
CA ASP A 312 -12.83 -10.37 -0.16
C ASP A 312 -13.44 -10.07 -1.52
N ILE A 313 -14.74 -9.78 -1.55
CA ILE A 313 -15.48 -9.42 -2.76
C ILE A 313 -16.05 -8.03 -2.53
N TYR A 314 -15.56 -7.06 -3.29
CA TYR A 314 -16.03 -5.69 -3.26
C TYR A 314 -17.06 -5.49 -4.38
N ASP A 315 -18.30 -5.19 -4.00
CA ASP A 315 -19.31 -4.76 -4.96
C ASP A 315 -19.14 -3.25 -5.23
N ILE A 316 -18.44 -2.93 -6.32
CA ILE A 316 -18.17 -1.55 -6.75
C ILE A 316 -19.07 -1.09 -7.90
N ARG A 317 -20.05 -1.90 -8.26
CA ARG A 317 -21.01 -1.59 -9.33
C ARG A 317 -21.88 -0.38 -8.96
N ASN A 318 -22.42 0.28 -9.97
CA ASN A 318 -23.24 1.50 -9.80
C ASN A 318 -24.70 1.24 -9.37
N GLU A 319 -25.12 0.00 -9.08
CA GLU A 319 -26.49 -0.22 -8.58
C GLU A 319 -26.65 0.28 -7.14
N THR A 320 -27.88 0.69 -6.81
CA THR A 320 -28.23 1.25 -5.49
C THR A 320 -28.69 0.21 -4.48
N VAL A 321 -28.90 -1.03 -4.92
CA VAL A 321 -29.44 -2.13 -4.14
C VAL A 321 -28.55 -3.36 -4.30
N LEU A 322 -28.09 -3.92 -3.18
CA LEU A 322 -27.53 -5.28 -3.16
C LEU A 322 -28.70 -6.27 -3.26
N SER A 323 -28.71 -7.11 -4.30
CA SER A 323 -29.79 -8.08 -4.55
C SER A 323 -29.41 -9.51 -4.15
N LYS A 324 -30.41 -10.33 -3.83
CA LYS A 324 -30.19 -11.75 -3.50
C LYS A 324 -29.50 -12.50 -4.64
N ALA A 325 -29.80 -12.14 -5.88
CA ALA A 325 -29.16 -12.71 -7.06
C ALA A 325 -27.63 -12.54 -7.03
N PHE A 326 -27.14 -11.33 -6.72
CA PHE A 326 -25.69 -11.08 -6.60
C PHE A 326 -25.04 -12.00 -5.56
N PHE A 327 -25.68 -12.16 -4.40
CA PHE A 327 -25.17 -13.06 -3.36
C PHE A 327 -25.11 -14.50 -3.85
N MET A 328 -26.15 -14.97 -4.54
CA MET A 328 -26.18 -16.32 -5.10
C MET A 328 -25.11 -16.52 -6.18
N ASP A 329 -24.85 -15.50 -7.00
CA ASP A 329 -23.81 -15.54 -8.04
C ASP A 329 -22.41 -15.61 -7.42
N VAL A 330 -22.15 -14.81 -6.38
CA VAL A 330 -20.91 -14.85 -5.58
C VAL A 330 -20.66 -16.26 -5.04
N PHE A 331 -21.66 -16.88 -4.41
CA PHE A 331 -21.51 -18.22 -3.86
C PHE A 331 -21.39 -19.28 -4.95
N GLY A 332 -22.18 -19.17 -6.03
CA GLY A 332 -22.07 -20.02 -7.20
C GLY A 332 -20.64 -20.04 -7.74
N TRP A 333 -20.05 -18.87 -7.93
CA TRP A 333 -18.66 -18.72 -8.35
C TRP A 333 -17.67 -19.33 -7.35
N MET A 334 -17.79 -19.02 -6.06
CA MET A 334 -16.88 -19.55 -5.03
C MET A 334 -16.92 -21.07 -4.97
N TYR A 335 -18.10 -21.67 -5.07
CA TYR A 335 -18.24 -23.12 -5.03
C TYR A 335 -17.56 -23.84 -6.19
N GLU A 336 -17.34 -23.15 -7.30
CA GLU A 336 -16.72 -23.70 -8.50
C GLU A 336 -15.22 -23.40 -8.59
N ASN A 337 -14.81 -22.24 -8.09
CA ASN A 337 -13.47 -21.69 -8.34
C ASN A 337 -12.58 -21.64 -7.10
N ALA A 338 -13.15 -21.71 -5.89
CA ALA A 338 -12.41 -21.50 -4.66
C ALA A 338 -12.17 -22.79 -3.86
N GLU A 339 -10.99 -22.89 -3.27
CA GLU A 339 -10.58 -24.02 -2.43
C GLU A 339 -9.76 -23.51 -1.23
N GLY A 340 -9.89 -24.17 -0.08
CA GLY A 340 -9.14 -23.80 1.12
C GLY A 340 -9.57 -22.50 1.80
N VAL A 341 -10.64 -21.86 1.31
CA VAL A 341 -11.16 -20.59 1.85
C VAL A 341 -11.67 -20.79 3.28
N GLU A 342 -11.07 -20.08 4.22
CA GLU A 342 -11.49 -20.07 5.62
C GLU A 342 -12.36 -18.86 5.96
N MET A 343 -12.20 -17.76 5.24
CA MET A 343 -12.93 -16.51 5.48
C MET A 343 -13.37 -15.87 4.18
N VAL A 344 -14.64 -15.50 4.11
CA VAL A 344 -15.21 -14.71 3.01
C VAL A 344 -15.72 -13.39 3.56
N ARG A 345 -15.36 -12.28 2.92
CA ARG A 345 -15.94 -10.96 3.15
C ARG A 345 -16.62 -10.47 1.88
N ILE A 346 -17.87 -10.06 1.98
CA ILE A 346 -18.58 -9.37 0.92
C ILE A 346 -18.77 -7.93 1.40
N LEU A 347 -18.13 -7.00 0.71
CA LEU A 347 -18.00 -5.60 1.09
C LEU A 347 -18.75 -4.76 0.06
N VAL A 348 -19.74 -4.01 0.51
CA VAL A 348 -20.58 -3.19 -0.38
C VAL A 348 -20.16 -1.73 -0.28
N LEU A 349 -19.60 -1.19 -1.36
CA LEU A 349 -19.25 0.23 -1.42
C LEU A 349 -20.49 1.08 -1.72
N TYR A 350 -20.39 2.40 -1.55
CA TYR A 350 -21.41 3.41 -1.95
C TYR A 350 -22.75 3.42 -1.21
N ALA A 351 -22.80 2.99 0.06
CA ALA A 351 -24.01 3.06 0.89
C ALA A 351 -25.26 2.46 0.20
N LYS A 352 -25.07 1.37 -0.57
CA LYS A 352 -26.18 0.65 -1.19
C LYS A 352 -27.15 0.18 -0.11
N SER A 353 -28.44 0.27 -0.42
CA SER A 353 -29.46 -0.39 0.39
C SER A 353 -29.39 -1.91 0.19
N VAL A 354 -29.76 -2.67 1.21
CA VAL A 354 -29.82 -4.13 1.12
C VAL A 354 -31.25 -4.56 0.94
N ASP A 355 -31.48 -5.42 -0.06
CA ASP A 355 -32.78 -6.03 -0.28
C ASP A 355 -33.23 -6.81 0.97
N LEU A 356 -34.49 -6.62 1.37
CA LEU A 356 -35.09 -7.34 2.49
C LEU A 356 -35.01 -8.86 2.29
N GLU A 357 -35.04 -9.32 1.04
CA GLU A 357 -34.85 -10.73 0.70
C GLU A 357 -33.47 -11.26 1.11
N ILE A 358 -32.39 -10.47 0.98
CA ILE A 358 -31.07 -10.87 1.45
C ILE A 358 -31.06 -10.95 2.97
N LYS A 359 -31.60 -9.94 3.65
CA LYS A 359 -31.63 -9.93 5.11
C LYS A 359 -32.35 -11.17 5.65
N THR A 360 -33.54 -11.44 5.11
CA THR A 360 -34.34 -12.63 5.45
C THR A 360 -33.59 -13.90 5.09
N PHE A 361 -32.93 -13.95 3.93
CA PHE A 361 -32.14 -15.10 3.50
C PHE A 361 -30.97 -15.41 4.44
N LEU A 362 -30.23 -14.38 4.88
CA LEU A 362 -29.10 -14.50 5.79
C LEU A 362 -29.54 -14.84 7.24
N GLU A 363 -30.70 -14.37 7.67
CA GLU A 363 -31.23 -14.62 9.02
C GLU A 363 -31.90 -16.00 9.16
N ASP A 364 -32.69 -16.41 8.17
CA ASP A 364 -33.60 -17.57 8.28
C ASP A 364 -33.04 -18.87 7.68
N ASN A 365 -32.06 -18.79 6.79
CA ASN A 365 -31.49 -19.95 6.11
C ASN A 365 -30.03 -20.11 6.51
N ASP A 366 -29.53 -21.35 6.55
CA ASP A 366 -28.09 -21.60 6.49
C ASP A 366 -27.68 -21.37 5.03
N PRO A 367 -27.20 -20.16 4.67
CA PRO A 367 -27.16 -19.75 3.26
C PRO A 367 -26.00 -20.42 2.51
N ILE A 368 -25.17 -21.16 3.23
CA ILE A 368 -23.90 -21.70 2.77
C ILE A 368 -23.99 -23.22 2.76
N ASP A 369 -23.82 -23.82 1.59
CA ASP A 369 -23.55 -25.24 1.50
C ASP A 369 -22.10 -25.55 1.96
N GLN A 370 -21.95 -25.85 3.24
CA GLN A 370 -20.66 -26.19 3.86
C GLN A 370 -19.97 -27.38 3.18
N SER A 371 -20.72 -28.28 2.52
CA SER A 371 -20.12 -29.42 1.83
C SER A 371 -19.30 -28.99 0.61
N ARG A 372 -19.63 -27.84 0.02
CA ARG A 372 -18.92 -27.25 -1.13
C ARG A 372 -17.77 -26.33 -0.70
N LEU A 373 -17.83 -25.75 0.51
CA LEU A 373 -16.75 -24.96 1.13
C LEU A 373 -16.39 -25.51 2.51
N PRO A 374 -15.80 -26.71 2.59
CA PRO A 374 -15.59 -27.39 3.87
C PRO A 374 -14.68 -26.63 4.84
N SER A 375 -13.76 -25.82 4.32
CA SER A 375 -12.83 -25.02 5.12
C SER A 375 -13.42 -23.71 5.65
N LEU A 376 -14.60 -23.29 5.18
CA LEU A 376 -15.15 -21.99 5.51
C LEU A 376 -15.53 -21.93 6.99
N LYS A 377 -14.92 -20.99 7.71
CA LYS A 377 -15.15 -20.74 9.15
C LYS A 377 -15.99 -19.51 9.40
N THR A 378 -15.81 -18.49 8.56
CA THR A 378 -16.43 -17.18 8.74
C THR A 378 -16.91 -16.62 7.41
N LEU A 379 -18.14 -16.14 7.38
CA LEU A 379 -18.68 -15.28 6.33
C LEU A 379 -19.05 -13.96 6.97
N MET A 380 -18.59 -12.86 6.39
CA MET A 380 -19.00 -11.52 6.77
C MET A 380 -19.56 -10.79 5.56
N VAL A 381 -20.72 -10.17 5.72
CA VAL A 381 -21.33 -9.30 4.72
C VAL A 381 -21.47 -7.92 5.36
N GLU A 382 -20.71 -6.95 4.85
CA GLU A 382 -20.75 -5.57 5.35
C GLU A 382 -21.51 -4.68 4.37
N PHE A 383 -22.49 -3.95 4.89
CA PHE A 383 -23.32 -3.05 4.09
C PHE A 383 -23.75 -1.85 4.94
N ALA A 384 -23.38 -0.65 4.47
CA ALA A 384 -23.66 0.61 5.16
C ALA A 384 -23.22 0.56 6.64
N GLN A 385 -24.15 0.70 7.59
CA GLN A 385 -23.88 0.68 9.04
C GLN A 385 -24.10 -0.70 9.69
N ASN A 386 -24.45 -1.72 8.90
CA ASN A 386 -24.77 -3.04 9.40
C ASN A 386 -23.72 -4.05 8.93
N ASN A 387 -23.53 -5.09 9.73
CA ASN A 387 -22.85 -6.28 9.28
C ASN A 387 -23.64 -7.54 9.64
N PHE A 388 -23.56 -8.51 8.75
CA PHE A 388 -23.99 -9.87 9.01
C PHE A 388 -22.75 -10.73 9.18
N VAL A 389 -22.68 -11.49 10.28
CA VAL A 389 -21.59 -12.42 10.55
C VAL A 389 -22.17 -13.81 10.75
N TRP A 390 -21.77 -14.72 9.88
CA TRP A 390 -21.99 -16.15 10.03
C TRP A 390 -20.66 -16.82 10.42
N SER A 391 -20.73 -17.81 11.32
CA SER A 391 -19.58 -18.62 11.71
C SER A 391 -19.99 -20.08 11.89
N ASN A 392 -19.16 -21.01 11.43
CA ASN A 392 -19.43 -22.44 11.56
C ASN A 392 -19.39 -22.96 13.02
N THR A 393 -18.92 -22.15 13.98
CA THR A 393 -18.85 -22.51 15.41
C THR A 393 -20.01 -21.99 16.24
N SER A 394 -20.86 -21.11 15.70
CA SER A 394 -21.93 -20.46 16.47
C SER A 394 -23.14 -20.12 15.60
N ARG A 395 -24.35 -20.11 16.19
CA ARG A 395 -25.54 -19.65 15.44
C ARG A 395 -25.33 -18.21 14.94
N PRO A 396 -25.83 -17.86 13.74
CA PRO A 396 -25.70 -16.52 13.16
C PRO A 396 -26.14 -15.43 14.13
N LYS A 397 -25.43 -14.31 14.18
CA LYS A 397 -25.82 -13.12 14.96
C LYS A 397 -25.72 -11.89 14.07
N VAL A 398 -26.82 -11.14 13.98
CA VAL A 398 -26.82 -9.80 13.39
C VAL A 398 -26.38 -8.83 14.48
N ASN A 399 -25.25 -8.16 14.28
CA ASN A 399 -24.80 -7.11 15.19
C ASN A 399 -25.26 -5.76 14.64
N ASP A 400 -26.17 -5.11 15.35
CA ASP A 400 -26.49 -3.70 15.12
C ASP A 400 -25.33 -2.86 15.67
N ASN A 401 -24.41 -2.47 14.79
CA ASN A 401 -23.13 -1.87 15.13
C ASN A 401 -23.19 -0.34 15.26
N SER A 402 -24.35 0.23 15.59
CA SER A 402 -24.58 1.67 15.77
C SER A 402 -23.72 2.36 16.86
N GLN A 403 -22.75 1.66 17.49
CA GLN A 403 -21.84 2.24 18.49
C GLN A 403 -20.33 2.02 18.29
N ASN A 404 -19.86 1.26 17.29
CA ASN A 404 -18.42 1.04 17.08
C ASN A 404 -17.99 1.47 15.67
N GLY A 405 -17.55 2.72 15.54
CA GLY A 405 -16.89 3.21 14.33
C GLY A 405 -15.54 2.52 14.13
N LEU A 406 -15.50 1.51 13.27
CA LEU A 406 -14.26 0.95 12.73
C LEU A 406 -13.67 1.96 11.74
N ALA A 407 -12.37 2.24 11.90
CA ALA A 407 -11.62 3.04 10.95
C ALA A 407 -11.64 2.33 9.59
N ALA A 408 -12.23 2.98 8.58
CA ALA A 408 -12.02 2.59 7.20
C ALA A 408 -10.51 2.60 6.94
N THR A 409 -9.94 1.42 6.74
CA THR A 409 -8.58 1.31 6.23
C THR A 409 -8.66 1.79 4.79
N ALA A 410 -8.32 3.05 4.54
CA ALA A 410 -8.12 3.54 3.19
C ALA A 410 -7.01 2.68 2.57
N ILE A 411 -7.37 1.91 1.54
CA ILE A 411 -6.42 1.24 0.65
C ILE A 411 -5.87 2.32 -0.30
#